data_AF-A0A9N9IBB9-F1
#
_entry.id   AF-A0A9N9IBB9-F1
#
_cell.length_a   1.000
_cell.length_b   1.000
_cell.length_c   1.000
_cell.angle_alpha   90.00
_cell.angle_beta   90.00
_cell.angle_gamma   90.00
#
_symmetry.space_group_name_H-M   'P 1'
#
loop_
_entity.id
_entity.type
_entity.pdbx_description
1 polymer ?
#
loop_
_entity_poly.entity_id
_entity_poly.type
_entity_poly.pdbx_seq_one_letter_code
_entity_poly.pdbx_strand_id
1 'polypeptide(L)' 'MLQINKRSKKILTANQKYDICIKKQSIPAPSNKELALEYSVGESTIHDILQQKEKWLSF' A
#
# COMPACT_ATOMS: atom_id res chain seq x y z
N MET A 1 9.45 -17.11 -26.44
CA MET A 1 8.30 -16.28 -26.03
C MET A 1 8.59 -15.74 -24.64
N LEU A 2 8.90 -14.44 -24.51
CA LEU A 2 9.04 -13.81 -23.20
C LEU A 2 7.65 -13.76 -22.57
N GLN A 3 7.38 -14.67 -21.62
CA GLN A 3 6.18 -14.58 -20.81
C GLN A 3 6.27 -13.29 -19.99
N ILE A 4 5.63 -12.23 -20.47
CA ILE A 4 5.32 -11.07 -19.66
C ILE A 4 4.33 -11.59 -18.62
N ASN A 5 4.84 -12.03 -17.48
CA ASN A 5 4.04 -12.28 -16.28
C ASN A 5 3.42 -10.94 -15.92
N LYS A 6 2.26 -10.65 -16.51
CA LYS A 6 1.47 -9.45 -16.28
C LYS A 6 0.95 -9.61 -14.85
N ARG A 7 1.78 -9.27 -13.87
CA ARG A 7 1.44 -9.28 -12.44
C ARG A 7 0.13 -8.52 -12.36
N SER A 8 -0.96 -9.22 -12.06
CA SER A 8 -2.28 -8.61 -11.94
C SER A 8 -2.12 -7.50 -10.90
N LYS A 9 -2.20 -6.24 -11.35
CA LYS A 9 -2.09 -5.10 -10.45
C LYS A 9 -3.23 -5.23 -9.44
N LYS A 10 -2.92 -5.66 -8.22
CA LYS A 10 -3.90 -5.71 -7.14
C LYS A 10 -4.28 -4.26 -6.85
N ILE A 11 -5.49 -3.89 -7.24
CA ILE A 11 -6.01 -2.55 -7.02
C ILE A 11 -6.46 -2.49 -5.56
N LEU A 12 -5.80 -1.67 -4.76
CA LEU A 12 -6.21 -1.42 -3.39
C LEU A 12 -7.43 -0.50 -3.37
N THR A 13 -8.45 -0.89 -2.60
CA THR A 13 -9.64 -0.07 -2.39
C THR A 13 -9.31 1.17 -1.54
N ALA A 14 -10.17 2.19 -1.55
CA ALA A 14 -9.98 3.39 -0.74
C ALA A 14 -9.83 3.05 0.76
N ASN A 15 -10.65 2.13 1.28
CA ASN A 15 -10.53 1.64 2.65
C ASN A 15 -9.19 0.97 2.93
N GLN A 16 -8.64 0.17 2.01
CA GLN A 16 -7.32 -0.44 2.20
C GLN A 16 -6.20 0.60 2.23
N LYS A 17 -6.30 1.65 1.41
CA LYS A 17 -5.33 2.75 1.41
C LYS A 17 -5.40 3.56 2.72
N TYR A 18 -6.61 3.80 3.22
CA TYR A 18 -6.83 4.39 4.55
C TYR A 18 -6.21 3.52 5.64
N ASP A 19 -6.48 2.21 5.63
CA ASP A 19 -5.97 1.25 6.62
C ASP A 19 -4.43 1.22 6.64
N ILE A 20 -3.78 1.24 5.47
CA ILE A 20 -2.32 1.38 5.32
C ILE A 20 -1.81 2.67 6.00
N CYS A 21 -2.51 3.80 5.81
CA CYS A 21 -2.14 5.08 6.42
C CYS A 21 -2.34 5.07 7.94
N ILE A 22 -3.37 4.42 8.46
CA ILE A 22 -3.63 4.26 9.90
C ILE A 22 -2.60 3.32 10.54
N LYS A 23 -2.33 2.15 9.93
CA LYS A 23 -1.31 1.22 10.41
C LYS A 23 0.06 1.87 10.48
N LYS A 24 0.40 2.73 9.53
CA LYS A 24 1.67 3.47 9.55
C LYS A 24 1.80 4.45 10.74
N GLN A 25 0.67 4.88 11.31
CA GLN A 25 0.63 5.73 12.51
C GLN A 25 0.59 4.91 13.82
N SER A 26 0.40 3.59 13.75
CA SER A 26 0.45 2.72 14.92
C SER A 26 1.87 2.59 15.47
N ILE A 27 2.00 2.26 16.76
CA ILE A 27 3.29 2.08 17.43
C ILE A 27 3.37 0.61 17.91
N PRO A 28 4.37 -0.18 17.46
CA PRO A 28 5.44 0.19 16.53
C PRO A 28 4.94 0.36 15.09
N ALA A 29 5.51 1.31 14.35
CA ALA A 29 5.12 1.59 12.97
C ALA A 29 5.69 0.49 12.04
N PRO A 30 4.84 -0.21 11.28
CA PRO A 30 5.30 -1.26 10.36
C PRO A 30 6.14 -0.67 9.24
N SER A 31 7.11 -1.45 8.77
CA SER A 31 7.94 -1.10 7.61
C SER A 31 7.11 -1.14 6.33
N ASN A 32 7.55 -0.40 5.31
CA ASN A 32 6.87 -0.40 4.01
C ASN A 32 6.89 -1.79 3.36
N LYS A 33 7.95 -2.56 3.62
CA LYS A 33 8.08 -3.96 3.20
C LYS A 33 7.07 -4.89 3.87
N GLU A 34 6.79 -4.68 5.15
CA GLU A 34 5.79 -5.46 5.90
C GLU A 34 4.38 -5.18 5.37
N LEU A 35 4.04 -3.90 5.17
CA LEU A 35 2.79 -3.49 4.54
C LEU A 35 2.68 -4.02 3.10
N ALA A 36 3.75 -3.96 2.32
CA ALA A 36 3.76 -4.48 0.95
C ALA A 36 3.46 -5.98 0.91
N LEU A 37 4.03 -6.75 1.84
CA LEU A 37 3.75 -8.19 1.98
C LEU A 37 2.29 -8.44 2.39
N GLU A 38 1.82 -7.75 3.44
CA GLU A 38 0.47 -7.90 3.98
C GLU A 38 -0.61 -7.62 2.94
N TYR A 39 -0.47 -6.53 2.18
CA TYR A 39 -1.43 -6.16 1.14
C TYR A 39 -1.12 -6.81 -0.22
N SER A 40 -0.04 -7.59 -0.33
CA SER A 40 0.44 -8.23 -1.57
C SER A 40 0.64 -7.23 -2.73
N VAL A 41 1.26 -6.10 -2.42
CA VAL A 41 1.58 -5.03 -3.38
C VAL A 41 3.08 -4.77 -3.42
N GLY A 42 3.53 -3.92 -4.35
CA GLY A 42 4.93 -3.47 -4.35
C GLY A 42 5.17 -2.43 -3.26
N GLU A 43 6.39 -2.35 -2.75
CA GLU A 43 6.81 -1.30 -1.80
C GLU A 43 6.61 0.11 -2.39
N SER A 44 6.80 0.25 -3.70
CA SER A 44 6.51 1.48 -4.44
C SER A 44 5.03 1.88 -4.38
N THR A 45 4.11 0.90 -4.38
CA THR A 45 2.67 1.17 -4.19
C THR A 45 2.38 1.67 -2.78
N ILE A 46 3.01 1.08 -1.76
CA ILE A 46 2.90 1.57 -0.38
C ILE A 46 3.43 3.00 -0.28
N HIS A 47 4.59 3.28 -0.89
CA HIS A 47 5.16 4.63 -0.90
C HIS A 47 4.22 5.65 -1.55
N ASP A 48 3.65 5.34 -2.72
CA ASP A 48 2.68 6.21 -3.41
C ASP A 48 1.41 6.49 -2.58
N ILE A 49 0.89 5.46 -1.90
CA ILE A 49 -0.26 5.59 -1.00
C ILE A 49 0.07 6.50 0.19
N LEU A 50 1.24 6.30 0.80
CA LEU A 50 1.68 7.09 1.95
C LEU A 50 2.04 8.54 1.58
N GLN A 51 2.52 8.80 0.37
CA GLN A 51 2.69 10.17 -0.16
C GLN A 51 1.34 10.89 -0.28
N GLN A 52 0.30 10.16 -0.70
CA GLN A 52 -1.07 10.66 -0.78
C GLN A 52 -1.85 10.46 0.53
N LYS A 53 -1.19 10.24 1.68
CA LYS A 53 -1.88 9.93 2.95
C LYS A 53 -2.90 10.98 3.35
N GLU A 54 -2.65 12.26 3.08
CA GLU A 54 -3.59 13.34 3.40
C GLU A 54 -4.90 13.17 2.62
N LYS A 55 -4.83 12.75 1.36
CA LYS A 55 -6.01 12.45 0.53
C LYS A 55 -6.79 11.25 1.05
N TRP A 56 -6.12 10.26 1.63
CA TRP A 56 -6.79 9.06 2.16
C TRP A 56 -7.32 9.26 3.57
N LEU A 57 -6.64 10.08 4.38
CA LEU A 57 -6.99 10.38 5.78
C LEU A 57 -7.94 11.58 5.93
N SER A 58 -8.05 12.44 4.92
CA SER A 58 -9.02 13.53 4.89
C SER A 58 -10.39 12.97 4.55
N PHE A 59 -11.25 12.89 5.57
CA PHE A 59 -12.70 12.69 5.42
C PHE A 59 -13.41 13.99 5.05
#